data_AF-A0A2S2B4F2-F1
#
_entry.id   AF-A0A2S2B4F2-F1
#
_cell.length_a   1.000
_cell.length_b   1.000
_cell.length_c   1.000
_cell.angle_alpha   90.00
_cell.angle_beta   90.00
_cell.angle_gamma   90.00
#
_symmetry.space_group_name_H-M   'P 1'
#
loop_
_entity.id
_entity.type
_entity.pdbx_description
1 polymer ?
#
loop_
_entity_poly.entity_id
_entity_poly.type
_entity_poly.pdbx_seq_one_letter_code
_entity_poly.pdbx_strand_id
1 'polypeptide(L)'
;MTWFTRLTFSLFVVLCTQSLLAVGQANTPWSTKTNADNFIHSFMGAASRSGAFTSDQIDDMSMIGNTLMTAMDNMGGRITKSKLQALDMAFASAVAEIATVEGQNLEVTTNAVADALQSAFYQTTGVVNNQFINEVRSLINMFAQVSDNEVSYTSAGAGSAAAAAGAGAGGAGQGG
;
A
#
# COMPACT_ATOMS: atom_id res chain seq x y z
N MET A 1 17.50 -11.03 32.39
CA MET A 1 16.70 -11.89 31.48
C MET A 1 16.33 -11.24 30.13
N THR A 2 16.71 -9.98 29.86
CA THR A 2 16.35 -9.28 28.59
C THR A 2 17.34 -9.48 27.44
N TRP A 3 18.54 -10.03 27.72
CA TRP A 3 19.58 -10.25 26.72
C TRP A 3 19.27 -11.42 25.78
N PHE A 4 18.75 -12.53 26.32
CA PHE A 4 18.29 -13.66 25.52
C PHE A 4 17.15 -13.27 24.58
N THR A 5 16.19 -12.46 25.03
CA THR A 5 15.08 -11.99 24.20
C THR A 5 15.57 -11.18 22.99
N ARG A 6 16.54 -10.29 23.17
CA ARG A 6 17.12 -9.51 22.07
C ARG A 6 17.90 -10.36 21.08
N LEU A 7 18.57 -11.40 21.55
CA LEU A 7 19.33 -12.33 20.71
C LEU A 7 18.38 -13.20 19.87
N THR A 8 17.27 -13.67 20.46
CA THR A 8 16.22 -14.41 19.74
C THR A 8 15.51 -13.56 18.69
N PHE A 9 15.17 -12.29 19.00
CA PHE A 9 14.59 -11.37 18.01
C PHE A 9 15.55 -11.07 16.85
N SER A 10 16.83 -10.89 17.13
CA SER A 10 17.84 -10.66 16.08
C SER A 10 18.03 -11.89 15.19
N LEU A 11 18.05 -13.10 15.78
CA LEU A 11 18.12 -14.35 15.03
C LEU A 11 16.86 -14.60 14.19
N PHE A 12 15.68 -14.21 14.70
CA PHE A 12 14.43 -14.29 13.96
C PHE A 12 14.41 -13.34 12.76
N VAL A 13 14.87 -12.09 12.92
CA VAL A 13 14.98 -11.10 11.83
C VAL A 13 15.99 -11.56 10.76
N VAL A 14 17.10 -12.18 11.16
CA VAL A 14 18.11 -12.73 10.23
C VAL A 14 17.61 -13.99 9.52
N LEU A 15 16.86 -14.87 10.20
CA LEU A 15 16.23 -16.04 9.58
C LEU A 15 15.09 -15.64 8.62
N CYS A 16 14.32 -14.59 8.95
CA CYS A 16 13.33 -14.00 8.04
C CYS A 16 13.99 -13.44 6.77
N THR A 17 15.19 -12.84 6.87
CA THR A 17 15.89 -12.30 5.70
C THR A 17 16.56 -13.38 4.85
N GLN A 18 17.01 -14.49 5.43
CA GLN A 18 17.64 -15.57 4.66
C GLN A 18 16.62 -16.54 4.02
N SER A 19 15.41 -16.66 4.57
CA SER A 19 14.32 -17.44 3.96
C SER A 19 13.81 -16.80 2.65
N LEU A 20 14.13 -15.51 2.41
CA LEU A 20 13.82 -14.79 1.16
C LEU A 20 14.70 -15.23 -0.04
N LEU A 21 15.81 -15.92 0.19
CA LEU A 21 16.83 -16.11 -0.86
C LEU A 21 16.56 -17.30 -1.80
N ALA A 22 15.73 -18.26 -1.40
CA ALA A 22 15.68 -19.58 -2.06
C ALA A 22 14.43 -19.87 -2.91
N VAL A 23 13.27 -19.25 -2.65
CA VAL A 23 11.99 -19.69 -3.28
C VAL A 23 11.41 -18.70 -4.31
N GLY A 24 11.77 -17.42 -4.27
CA GLY A 24 11.14 -16.39 -5.12
C GLY A 24 11.72 -16.20 -6.54
N GLN A 25 12.76 -16.94 -6.93
CA GLN A 25 13.58 -16.54 -8.08
C GLN A 25 13.07 -16.97 -9.47
N ALA A 26 12.12 -17.90 -9.56
CA ALA A 26 11.64 -18.42 -10.85
C ALA A 26 10.25 -17.92 -11.27
N ASN A 27 9.38 -17.54 -10.31
CA ASN A 27 7.95 -17.32 -10.58
C ASN A 27 7.48 -15.94 -10.09
N THR A 28 8.21 -14.87 -10.42
CA THR A 28 7.74 -13.48 -10.25
C THR A 28 7.23 -12.93 -11.59
N PRO A 29 6.10 -12.20 -11.60
CA PRO A 29 5.57 -11.57 -12.81
C PRO A 29 6.56 -10.56 -13.42
N TRP A 30 7.45 -9.99 -12.60
CA TRP A 30 8.41 -8.96 -13.04
C TRP A 30 9.66 -9.52 -13.73
N SER A 31 9.79 -10.85 -13.81
CA SER A 31 10.93 -11.54 -14.44
C SER A 31 11.15 -11.15 -15.90
N THR A 32 10.07 -10.83 -16.63
CA THR A 32 10.11 -10.34 -18.00
C THR A 32 9.14 -9.20 -18.18
N LYS A 33 9.43 -8.29 -19.12
CA LYS A 33 8.53 -7.17 -19.46
C LYS A 33 7.16 -7.66 -19.91
N THR A 34 7.12 -8.73 -20.70
CA THR A 34 5.86 -9.34 -21.17
C THR A 34 5.03 -9.87 -20.01
N ASN A 35 5.63 -10.56 -19.03
CA ASN A 35 4.89 -11.04 -17.86
C ASN A 35 4.44 -9.90 -16.96
N ALA A 36 5.26 -8.84 -16.81
CA ALA A 36 4.91 -7.67 -16.02
C ALA A 36 3.71 -6.92 -16.62
N ASP A 37 3.71 -6.73 -17.94
CA ASP A 37 2.61 -6.12 -18.66
C ASP A 37 1.33 -6.95 -18.54
N ASN A 38 1.42 -8.27 -18.77
CA ASN A 38 0.30 -9.18 -18.59
C ASN A 38 -0.23 -9.19 -17.14
N PHE A 39 0.66 -9.06 -16.16
CA PHE A 39 0.31 -9.03 -14.74
C PHE A 39 -0.48 -7.77 -14.40
N ILE A 40 0.02 -6.60 -14.81
CA ILE A 40 -0.67 -5.31 -14.60
C ILE A 40 -2.02 -5.31 -15.30
N HIS A 41 -2.10 -5.74 -16.57
CA HIS A 41 -3.37 -5.81 -17.31
C HIS A 41 -4.36 -6.78 -16.67
N SER A 42 -3.90 -7.95 -16.22
CA SER A 42 -4.75 -8.93 -15.53
C SER A 42 -5.27 -8.39 -14.20
N PHE A 43 -4.40 -7.74 -13.43
CA PHE A 43 -4.73 -7.10 -12.17
C PHE A 43 -5.79 -6.00 -12.38
N MET A 44 -5.55 -5.06 -13.30
CA MET A 44 -6.49 -3.97 -13.60
C MET A 44 -7.83 -4.50 -14.12
N GLY A 45 -7.80 -5.53 -14.97
CA GLY A 45 -9.01 -6.19 -15.46
C GLY A 45 -9.83 -6.81 -14.32
N ALA A 46 -9.17 -7.42 -13.33
CA ALA A 46 -9.85 -8.00 -12.17
C ALA A 46 -10.34 -6.91 -11.20
N ALA A 47 -9.52 -5.90 -10.92
CA ALA A 47 -9.86 -4.76 -10.06
C ALA A 47 -11.08 -3.99 -10.60
N SER A 48 -11.12 -3.68 -11.90
CA SER A 48 -12.26 -2.98 -12.52
C SER A 48 -13.56 -3.77 -12.47
N ARG A 49 -13.50 -5.11 -12.56
CA ARG A 49 -14.67 -6.00 -12.46
C ARG A 49 -15.15 -6.23 -11.03
N SER A 50 -14.33 -5.93 -10.03
CA SER A 50 -14.66 -6.17 -8.61
C SER A 50 -15.80 -5.27 -8.11
N GLY A 51 -16.00 -4.10 -8.73
CA GLY A 51 -16.93 -3.08 -8.26
C GLY A 51 -16.50 -2.38 -6.96
N ALA A 52 -15.33 -2.71 -6.41
CA ALA A 52 -14.81 -2.12 -5.17
C ALA A 52 -14.09 -0.78 -5.39
N PHE A 53 -13.66 -0.50 -6.63
CA PHE A 53 -12.90 0.69 -7.00
C PHE A 53 -13.71 1.62 -7.90
N THR A 54 -13.51 2.93 -7.72
CA THR A 54 -14.05 3.96 -8.61
C THR A 54 -13.27 4.01 -9.92
N SER A 55 -13.82 4.70 -10.92
CA SER A 55 -13.12 4.89 -12.20
C SER A 55 -11.80 5.65 -12.03
N ASP A 56 -11.76 6.64 -11.15
CA ASP A 56 -10.55 7.42 -10.86
C ASP A 56 -9.47 6.54 -10.20
N GLN A 57 -9.84 5.68 -9.24
CA GLN A 57 -8.89 4.75 -8.62
C GLN A 57 -8.32 3.75 -9.63
N ILE A 58 -9.13 3.29 -10.59
CA ILE A 58 -8.66 2.42 -11.66
C ILE A 58 -7.71 3.16 -12.61
N ASP A 59 -7.95 4.44 -12.88
CA ASP A 59 -7.05 5.28 -13.69
C ASP A 59 -5.72 5.53 -12.98
N ASP A 60 -5.76 5.81 -11.67
CA ASP A 60 -4.55 5.96 -10.84
C ASP A 60 -3.71 4.68 -10.83
N MET A 61 -4.36 3.51 -10.68
CA MET A 61 -3.69 2.21 -10.76
C MET A 61 -3.05 1.98 -12.14
N SER A 62 -3.69 2.45 -13.22
CA SER A 62 -3.15 2.40 -14.58
C SER A 62 -1.87 3.24 -14.73
N MET A 63 -1.87 4.46 -14.18
CA MET A 63 -0.70 5.34 -14.21
C MET A 63 0.49 4.73 -13.45
N ILE A 64 0.24 4.08 -12.31
CA ILE A 64 1.26 3.33 -11.57
C ILE A 64 1.78 2.15 -12.37
N GLY A 65 0.90 1.38 -13.01
CA GLY A 65 1.29 0.28 -13.90
C GLY A 65 2.26 0.75 -14.98
N ASN A 66 1.93 1.86 -15.66
CA ASN A 66 2.81 2.46 -16.67
C ASN A 66 4.14 2.98 -16.08
N THR A 67 4.11 3.54 -14.88
CA THR A 67 5.31 4.01 -14.17
C THR A 67 6.25 2.84 -13.85
N LEU A 68 5.71 1.71 -13.40
CA LEU A 68 6.49 0.50 -13.13
C LEU A 68 7.09 -0.11 -14.39
N MET A 69 6.34 -0.08 -15.50
CA MET A 69 6.82 -0.54 -16.80
C MET A 69 7.96 0.34 -17.32
N THR A 70 7.86 1.66 -17.13
CA THR A 70 8.94 2.62 -17.42
C THR A 70 10.15 2.38 -16.51
N ALA A 71 9.94 2.12 -15.23
CA ALA A 71 11.02 1.77 -14.30
C ALA A 71 11.72 0.47 -14.72
N MET A 72 10.98 -0.51 -15.24
CA MET A 72 11.53 -1.75 -15.79
C MET A 72 12.40 -1.50 -17.03
N ASP A 73 11.96 -0.62 -17.94
CA ASP A 73 12.75 -0.22 -19.09
C ASP A 73 14.05 0.48 -18.68
N ASN A 74 13.98 1.37 -17.69
CA ASN A 74 15.15 2.07 -17.14
C ASN A 74 16.15 1.13 -16.44
N MET A 75 15.76 -0.10 -16.08
CA MET A 75 16.68 -1.09 -15.54
C MET A 75 17.55 -1.78 -16.61
N GLY A 76 17.30 -1.54 -17.90
CA GLY A 76 18.22 -1.85 -19.00
C GLY A 76 18.68 -3.31 -19.06
N GLY A 77 17.82 -4.26 -18.68
CA GLY A 77 18.13 -5.69 -18.65
C GLY A 77 18.95 -6.15 -17.43
N ARG A 78 19.32 -5.25 -16.51
CA ARG A 78 19.99 -5.59 -15.24
C ARG A 78 18.96 -5.90 -14.16
N ILE A 79 18.10 -6.88 -14.44
CA ILE A 79 17.10 -7.34 -13.50
C ILE A 79 17.77 -8.22 -12.44
N THR A 80 17.98 -7.66 -11.24
CA THR A 80 18.52 -8.39 -10.09
C THR A 80 17.40 -8.74 -9.12
N LYS A 81 17.61 -9.74 -8.23
CA LYS A 81 16.61 -10.12 -7.21
C LYS A 81 16.10 -8.93 -6.41
N SER A 82 17.01 -8.08 -5.95
CA SER A 82 16.66 -6.90 -5.14
C SER A 82 15.85 -5.87 -5.92
N LYS A 83 16.06 -5.76 -7.24
CA LYS A 83 15.29 -4.86 -8.11
C LYS A 83 13.87 -5.39 -8.35
N LEU A 84 13.75 -6.70 -8.60
CA LEU A 84 12.44 -7.36 -8.71
C LEU A 84 11.63 -7.22 -7.43
N GLN A 85 12.26 -7.48 -6.29
CA GLN A 85 11.62 -7.34 -4.98
C GLN A 85 11.23 -5.88 -4.68
N ALA A 86 12.10 -4.92 -5.01
CA ALA A 86 11.77 -3.51 -4.86
C ALA A 86 10.58 -3.10 -5.73
N LEU A 87 10.45 -3.69 -6.93
CA LEU A 87 9.35 -3.43 -7.84
C LEU A 87 8.04 -4.09 -7.37
N ASP A 88 8.10 -5.33 -6.88
CA ASP A 88 7.01 -6.01 -6.16
C ASP A 88 6.50 -5.14 -5.00
N MET A 89 7.41 -4.65 -4.15
CA MET A 89 7.07 -3.81 -3.00
C MET A 89 6.54 -2.43 -3.42
N ALA A 90 7.11 -1.82 -4.46
CA ALA A 90 6.63 -0.53 -4.98
C ALA A 90 5.21 -0.65 -5.54
N PHE A 91 4.92 -1.73 -6.28
CA PHE A 91 3.56 -2.02 -6.75
C PHE A 91 2.60 -2.28 -5.59
N ALA A 92 2.99 -3.13 -4.63
CA ALA A 92 2.20 -3.41 -3.44
C ALA A 92 1.86 -2.14 -2.66
N SER A 93 2.84 -1.27 -2.45
CA SER A 93 2.67 0.01 -1.76
C SER A 93 1.71 0.93 -2.49
N ALA A 94 1.88 1.08 -3.81
CA ALA A 94 1.07 1.98 -4.62
C ALA A 94 -0.39 1.49 -4.75
N VAL A 95 -0.60 0.18 -4.89
CA VAL A 95 -1.94 -0.41 -4.87
C VAL A 95 -2.57 -0.28 -3.49
N ALA A 96 -1.79 -0.49 -2.43
CA ALA A 96 -2.30 -0.36 -1.07
C ALA A 96 -2.75 1.06 -0.76
N GLU A 97 -1.96 2.07 -1.17
CA GLU A 97 -2.31 3.49 -1.04
C GLU A 97 -3.66 3.82 -1.70
N ILE A 98 -3.86 3.38 -2.95
CA ILE A 98 -5.13 3.62 -3.68
C ILE A 98 -6.30 2.85 -3.03
N ALA A 99 -6.03 1.66 -2.50
CA ALA A 99 -7.04 0.88 -1.80
C ALA A 99 -7.44 1.47 -0.44
N THR A 100 -6.64 2.36 0.13
CA THR A 100 -6.88 3.02 1.43
C THR A 100 -7.59 4.37 1.36
N VAL A 101 -8.29 4.67 0.25
CA VAL A 101 -9.06 5.92 0.14
C VAL A 101 -10.12 6.01 1.25
N GLU A 102 -10.14 7.14 1.94
CA GLU A 102 -11.04 7.41 3.05
C GLU A 102 -12.51 7.23 2.68
N GLY A 103 -13.29 6.61 3.57
CA GLY A 103 -14.73 6.39 3.40
C GLY A 103 -15.11 5.14 2.60
N GLN A 104 -14.16 4.36 2.09
CA GLN A 104 -14.41 3.05 1.48
C GLN A 104 -14.41 1.91 2.52
N ASN A 105 -15.16 0.84 2.22
CA ASN A 105 -15.13 -0.37 3.04
C ASN A 105 -13.79 -1.09 2.84
N LEU A 106 -12.85 -0.86 3.75
CA LEU A 106 -11.50 -1.38 3.67
C LEU A 106 -11.45 -2.90 3.41
N GLU A 107 -12.34 -3.65 4.05
CA GLU A 107 -12.41 -5.11 3.87
C GLU A 107 -12.78 -5.50 2.43
N VAL A 108 -13.73 -4.79 1.82
CA VAL A 108 -14.17 -5.03 0.43
C VAL A 108 -13.03 -4.71 -0.53
N THR A 109 -12.39 -3.55 -0.35
CA THR A 109 -11.28 -3.12 -1.19
C THR A 109 -10.07 -4.04 -1.04
N THR A 110 -9.74 -4.46 0.18
CA THR A 110 -8.65 -5.39 0.49
C THR A 110 -8.87 -6.76 -0.16
N ASN A 111 -10.10 -7.28 -0.10
CA ASN A 111 -10.46 -8.55 -0.74
C ASN A 111 -10.39 -8.43 -2.27
N ALA A 112 -10.88 -7.33 -2.83
CA ALA A 112 -10.79 -7.06 -4.26
C ALA A 112 -9.33 -6.99 -4.76
N VAL A 113 -8.43 -6.32 -4.02
CA VAL A 113 -6.98 -6.33 -4.32
C VAL A 113 -6.43 -7.76 -4.27
N ALA A 114 -6.76 -8.52 -3.22
CA ALA A 114 -6.24 -9.87 -3.06
C ALA A 114 -6.70 -10.82 -4.19
N ASP A 115 -7.98 -10.77 -4.56
CA ASP A 115 -8.53 -11.55 -5.68
C ASP A 115 -7.91 -11.13 -7.02
N ALA A 116 -7.71 -9.83 -7.24
CA ALA A 116 -7.08 -9.31 -8.45
C ALA A 116 -5.62 -9.76 -8.56
N LEU A 117 -4.86 -9.68 -7.47
CA LEU A 117 -3.48 -10.17 -7.40
C LEU A 117 -3.43 -11.68 -7.65
N GLN A 118 -4.32 -12.45 -7.02
CA GLN A 118 -4.38 -13.89 -7.20
C GLN A 118 -4.63 -14.26 -8.66
N SER A 119 -5.59 -13.60 -9.31
CA SER A 119 -5.87 -13.77 -10.74
C SER A 119 -4.66 -13.42 -11.61
N ALA A 120 -3.99 -12.30 -11.31
CA ALA A 120 -2.82 -11.84 -12.07
C ALA A 120 -1.62 -12.80 -11.92
N PHE A 121 -1.37 -13.34 -10.73
CA PHE A 121 -0.34 -14.37 -10.53
C PHE A 121 -0.66 -15.65 -11.29
N TYR A 122 -1.92 -16.13 -11.24
CA TYR A 122 -2.32 -17.31 -12.00
C TYR A 122 -2.14 -17.13 -13.52
N GLN A 123 -2.46 -15.96 -14.05
CA GLN A 123 -2.37 -15.69 -15.49
C GLN A 123 -0.93 -15.51 -15.99
N THR A 124 0.03 -15.20 -15.11
CA THR A 124 1.40 -14.86 -15.52
C THR A 124 2.44 -15.89 -15.13
N THR A 125 2.45 -16.31 -13.87
CA THR A 125 3.45 -17.25 -13.35
C THR A 125 2.86 -18.65 -13.15
N GLY A 126 1.53 -18.77 -13.23
CA GLY A 126 0.81 -20.01 -12.94
C GLY A 126 0.80 -20.40 -11.47
N VAL A 127 1.44 -19.61 -10.58
CA VAL A 127 1.57 -19.89 -9.15
C VAL A 127 1.24 -18.64 -8.36
N VAL A 128 0.27 -18.76 -7.45
CA VAL A 128 -0.12 -17.68 -6.55
C VAL A 128 0.92 -17.51 -5.45
N ASN A 129 1.44 -16.29 -5.32
CA ASN A 129 2.26 -15.92 -4.19
C ASN A 129 1.39 -15.45 -3.01
N ASN A 130 0.92 -16.39 -2.20
CA ASN A 130 0.08 -16.09 -1.03
C ASN A 130 0.82 -15.22 0.01
N GLN A 131 2.14 -15.32 0.10
CA GLN A 131 2.93 -14.48 0.99
C GLN A 131 2.83 -13.01 0.56
N PHE A 132 3.08 -12.73 -0.72
CA PHE A 132 2.97 -11.37 -1.26
C PHE A 132 1.56 -10.79 -1.09
N ILE A 133 0.51 -11.58 -1.33
CA ILE A 133 -0.88 -11.13 -1.11
C ILE A 133 -1.11 -10.75 0.36
N ASN A 134 -0.62 -11.55 1.30
CA ASN A 134 -0.74 -11.23 2.72
C ASN A 134 0.06 -9.98 3.12
N GLU A 135 1.21 -9.74 2.49
CA GLU A 135 1.99 -8.51 2.67
C GLU A 135 1.22 -7.28 2.18
N VAL A 136 0.59 -7.35 0.99
CA VAL A 136 -0.26 -6.27 0.46
C VAL A 136 -1.45 -5.99 1.40
N ARG A 137 -2.12 -7.04 1.90
CA ARG A 137 -3.19 -6.88 2.90
C ARG A 137 -2.70 -6.17 4.16
N SER A 138 -1.51 -6.53 4.64
CA SER A 138 -0.93 -5.87 5.81
C SER A 138 -0.59 -4.40 5.54
N LEU A 139 -0.11 -4.06 4.33
CA LEU A 139 0.17 -2.68 3.93
C LEU A 139 -1.10 -1.83 3.87
N ILE A 140 -2.18 -2.36 3.27
CA ILE A 140 -3.49 -1.70 3.25
C ILE A 140 -3.97 -1.39 4.67
N ASN A 141 -3.90 -2.38 5.57
CA ASN A 141 -4.28 -2.15 6.97
C ASN A 141 -3.38 -1.14 7.69
N MET A 142 -2.09 -1.07 7.34
CA MET A 142 -1.15 -0.11 7.92
C MET A 142 -1.43 1.31 7.42
N PHE A 143 -1.62 1.49 6.10
CA PHE A 143 -1.96 2.79 5.53
C PHE A 143 -3.30 3.30 6.02
N ALA A 144 -4.30 2.44 6.16
CA ALA A 144 -5.59 2.82 6.74
C ALA A 144 -5.46 3.37 8.18
N GLN A 145 -4.67 2.70 9.01
CA GLN A 145 -4.39 3.16 10.38
C GLN A 145 -3.64 4.51 10.39
N VAL A 146 -2.74 4.73 9.43
CA VAL A 146 -2.01 6.00 9.31
C VAL A 146 -2.95 7.12 8.86
N SER A 147 -3.80 6.88 7.86
CA SER A 147 -4.81 7.82 7.38
C SER A 147 -5.81 8.22 8.49
N ASP A 148 -6.33 7.25 9.24
CA ASP A 148 -7.23 7.51 10.38
C ASP A 148 -6.55 8.38 11.47
N ASN A 149 -5.26 8.14 11.72
CA ASN A 149 -4.51 8.93 12.69
C ASN A 149 -4.26 10.36 12.19
N GLU A 150 -4.01 10.55 10.89
CA GLU A 150 -3.78 11.88 10.29
C GLU A 150 -4.98 12.83 10.45
N VAL A 151 -6.21 12.30 10.29
CA VAL A 151 -7.47 13.02 10.53
C VAL A 151 -7.69 13.36 12.01
N SER A 152 -7.20 12.50 12.91
CA SER A 152 -7.35 12.71 14.35
C SER A 152 -6.48 13.86 14.89
N TYR A 153 -5.37 14.19 14.21
CA TYR A 153 -4.55 15.36 14.56
C TYR A 153 -5.14 16.69 14.09
N THR A 154 -5.90 16.70 12.98
CA THR A 154 -6.57 17.91 12.49
C THR A 154 -7.84 18.23 13.28
N SER A 155 -8.53 17.21 13.81
CA SER A 155 -9.75 17.40 14.63
C SER A 155 -9.47 17.75 16.10
N ALA A 156 -8.29 17.45 16.63
CA ALA A 156 -7.89 17.88 17.99
C ALA A 156 -7.50 19.37 18.07
N GLY A 157 -7.30 20.05 16.93
CA GLY A 157 -6.92 21.47 16.86
C GLY A 157 -8.06 22.44 16.52
N ALA A 158 -9.22 21.96 16.06
CA ALA A 158 -10.32 22.81 15.59
C ALA A 158 -11.44 23.02 16.63
N GLY A 159 -11.32 22.45 17.83
CA GLY A 159 -12.36 22.48 18.88
C GLY A 159 -12.12 23.44 20.05
N SER A 160 -11.01 24.16 20.10
CA SER A 160 -10.61 24.95 21.30
C SER A 160 -10.27 26.42 21.02
N ALA A 161 -10.69 26.98 19.88
CA ALA A 161 -10.58 28.42 19.59
C ALA A 161 -11.91 29.19 19.69
N ALA A 162 -13.05 28.53 19.94
CA ALA A 162 -14.36 29.20 20.04
C ALA A 162 -14.83 29.50 21.49
N ALA A 163 -14.08 29.06 22.52
CA ALA A 163 -14.45 29.27 23.93
C ALA A 163 -13.66 30.40 24.63
N ALA A 164 -13.00 31.29 23.87
CA ALA A 164 -12.21 32.40 24.42
C ALA A 164 -12.58 33.79 23.86
N ALA A 165 -13.80 33.95 23.32
CA ALA A 165 -14.31 35.26 22.86
C ALA A 165 -15.66 35.64 23.52
N GLY A 166 -15.89 35.19 24.77
CA GLY A 166 -17.18 35.35 25.46
C GLY A 166 -17.12 35.83 26.91
N ALA A 167 -16.02 36.43 27.36
CA ALA A 167 -15.92 37.00 28.72
C ALA A 167 -15.26 38.38 28.67
N GLY A 168 -16.06 39.42 28.41
CA GLY A 168 -15.60 40.80 28.35
C GLY A 168 -16.70 41.82 28.04
N ALA A 169 -17.91 41.63 28.58
CA ALA A 169 -18.92 42.68 28.64
C ALA A 169 -18.84 43.38 30.00
N GLY A 170 -18.42 44.66 30.02
CA GLY A 170 -18.60 45.53 31.18
C GLY A 170 -17.67 46.75 31.24
N GLY A 171 -18.22 47.95 31.02
CA GLY A 171 -17.62 49.24 31.40
C GLY A 171 -17.35 50.19 30.22
N ALA A 172 -18.39 50.82 29.65
CA ALA A 172 -18.84 52.17 30.00
C ALA A 172 -17.93 53.30 29.46
N GLY A 173 -18.38 53.98 28.42
CA GLY A 173 -17.93 55.34 28.12
C GLY A 173 -18.62 56.37 29.02
N GLN A 174 -18.00 57.56 29.16
CA GLN A 174 -18.61 58.90 29.12
C GLN A 174 -17.77 59.92 29.90
N GLY A 175 -17.46 61.06 29.24
CA GLY A 175 -17.42 62.36 29.91
C GLY A 175 -16.18 63.22 29.69
N GLY A 176 -16.39 64.40 29.08
CA GLY A 176 -15.86 65.69 29.56
C GLY A 176 -14.47 66.10 29.10
#